data_AF-A0A950U2R7-F1
#
_entry.id   AF-A0A950U2R7-F1
#
_cell.length_a   1.000
_cell.length_b   1.000
_cell.length_c   1.000
_cell.angle_alpha   90.00
_cell.angle_beta   90.00
_cell.angle_gamma   90.00
#
_symmetry.space_group_name_H-M   'P 1'
#
loop_
_entity.id
_entity.type
_entity.pdbx_description
1 polymer ?
#
loop_
_entity_poly.entity_id
_entity_poly.type
_entity_poly.pdbx_seq_one_letter_code
_entity_poly.pdbx_strand_id
1 'polypeptide(L)'
;FPRLGAVPEGVTTALAPAVATYTAVLVADTSIPAWHEARDELPFLFAASAGATAGGAGLALSPVAENGPARAWAVAGALGEVAASKVMERRLGDVGEPYQTGPAGILSRAATACALGGAAVGLFRGKRRGAAIAAGALVIAGSLLERFAVLEAGRQSSADPKYVVKPQRERLERAQLVEPE
;
A
#
# COMPACT_ATOMS: atom_id res chain seq x y z
N PHE A 1 -1.36 21.56 31.17
CA PHE A 1 -0.66 21.74 29.89
C PHE A 1 -1.23 20.93 28.70
N PRO A 2 -2.55 20.63 28.57
CA PRO A 2 -3.03 19.75 27.49
C PRO A 2 -3.01 20.40 26.08
N ARG A 3 -3.05 21.73 25.99
CA ARG A 3 -3.09 22.45 24.70
C ARG A 3 -1.71 22.64 24.04
N LEU A 4 -0.63 22.49 24.80
CA LEU A 4 0.74 22.64 24.29
C LEU A 4 1.26 21.36 23.60
N GLY A 5 0.69 20.19 23.93
CA GLY A 5 1.01 18.91 23.26
C GLY A 5 0.28 18.69 21.93
N ALA A 6 -0.91 19.28 21.75
CA ALA A 6 -1.74 19.06 20.57
C ALA A 6 -1.13 19.61 19.26
N VAL A 7 -0.32 20.68 19.35
CA VAL A 7 0.33 21.28 18.17
C VAL A 7 1.47 20.38 17.66
N PRO A 8 2.44 19.95 18.50
CA PRO A 8 3.46 18.97 18.10
C PRO A 8 2.88 17.64 17.60
N GLU A 9 1.84 17.12 18.26
CA GLU A 9 1.18 15.87 17.85
C GLU A 9 0.49 16.03 16.48
N GLY A 10 -0.19 17.16 16.25
CA GLY A 10 -0.81 17.47 14.97
C GLY A 10 0.22 17.60 13.84
N VAL A 11 1.34 18.29 14.09
CA VAL A 11 2.44 18.43 13.12
C VAL A 11 3.05 17.07 12.79
N THR A 12 3.32 16.24 13.80
CA THR A 12 3.88 14.89 13.60
C THR A 12 2.91 14.02 12.81
N THR A 13 1.63 14.05 13.16
CA THR A 13 0.58 13.30 12.44
C THR A 13 0.47 13.74 10.98
N ALA A 14 0.61 15.04 10.70
CA ALA A 14 0.55 15.57 9.35
C ALA A 14 1.80 15.23 8.51
N LEU A 15 2.98 15.20 9.13
CA LEU A 15 4.25 14.93 8.43
C LEU A 15 4.53 13.43 8.25
N ALA A 16 4.02 12.56 9.12
CA ALA A 16 4.29 11.13 9.08
C ALA A 16 3.94 10.47 7.71
N PRO A 17 2.81 10.78 7.05
CA PRO A 17 2.53 10.28 5.70
C PRO A 17 3.58 10.68 4.67
N ALA A 18 4.06 11.94 4.70
CA ALA A 18 5.04 12.44 3.75
C ALA A 18 6.40 11.73 3.89
N VAL A 19 6.79 11.40 5.13
CA VAL A 19 8.01 10.60 5.37
C VAL A 19 7.81 9.16 4.90
N ALA A 20 6.62 8.60 5.10
CA ALA A 20 6.30 7.23 4.69
C ALA A 20 6.29 7.02 3.17
N THR A 21 5.98 8.06 2.38
CA THR A 21 5.94 7.97 0.92
C THR A 21 7.31 7.90 0.25
N TYR A 22 8.39 8.31 0.93
CA TYR A 22 9.73 8.34 0.31
C TYR A 22 10.17 6.96 -0.23
N THR A 23 9.86 5.87 0.50
CA THR A 23 10.17 4.52 0.02
C THR A 23 9.41 4.17 -1.26
N ALA A 24 8.17 4.64 -1.39
CA ALA A 24 7.39 4.43 -2.60
C ALA A 24 8.03 5.14 -3.81
N VAL A 25 8.50 6.37 -3.61
CA VAL A 25 9.17 7.16 -4.65
C VAL A 25 10.46 6.46 -5.09
N LEU A 26 11.28 5.99 -4.14
CA LEU A 26 12.52 5.25 -4.47
C LEU A 26 12.26 3.97 -5.27
N VAL A 27 11.17 3.25 -4.94
CA VAL A 27 10.79 2.03 -5.67
C VAL A 27 10.28 2.36 -7.07
N ALA A 28 9.48 3.42 -7.20
CA ALA A 28 8.90 3.87 -8.47
C ALA A 28 9.93 4.48 -9.44
N ASP A 29 11.04 5.01 -8.94
CA ASP A 29 12.12 5.59 -9.75
C ASP A 29 13.06 4.53 -10.38
N THR A 30 12.73 3.25 -10.22
CA THR A 30 13.49 2.16 -10.86
C THR A 30 13.00 1.91 -12.28
N SER A 31 13.82 1.19 -13.06
CA SER A 31 13.46 0.74 -14.42
C SER A 31 12.51 -0.46 -14.46
N ILE A 32 11.97 -0.89 -13.31
CA ILE A 32 11.07 -2.04 -13.22
C ILE A 32 9.66 -1.62 -13.67
N PRO A 33 9.10 -2.21 -14.74
CA PRO A 33 7.87 -1.69 -15.37
C PRO A 33 6.69 -1.57 -14.41
N ALA A 34 6.44 -2.59 -13.58
CA ALA A 34 5.31 -2.59 -12.64
C ALA A 34 5.43 -1.57 -11.50
N TRP A 35 6.63 -1.05 -11.23
CA TRP A 35 6.84 0.00 -10.21
C TRP A 35 6.83 1.38 -10.85
N HIS A 36 7.49 1.52 -12.01
CA HIS A 36 7.60 2.79 -12.71
C HIS A 36 6.25 3.30 -13.24
N GLU A 37 5.41 2.38 -13.74
CA GLU A 37 4.06 2.72 -14.19
C GLU A 37 3.09 2.96 -13.03
N ALA A 38 3.44 2.53 -11.80
CA ALA A 38 2.66 2.72 -10.59
C ALA A 38 3.09 3.96 -9.77
N ARG A 39 3.95 4.82 -10.33
CA ARG A 39 4.59 5.94 -9.61
C ARG A 39 3.61 6.95 -9.02
N ASP A 40 2.42 7.08 -9.63
CA ASP A 40 1.42 8.04 -9.20
C ASP A 40 0.57 7.48 -8.04
N GLU A 41 0.48 6.15 -7.89
CA GLU A 41 -0.37 5.47 -6.91
C GLU A 41 0.41 4.91 -5.71
N LEU A 42 1.64 4.44 -5.93
CA LEU A 42 2.50 3.85 -4.89
C LEU A 42 2.68 4.78 -3.66
N PRO A 43 2.88 6.11 -3.80
CA PRO A 43 2.95 7.00 -2.63
C PRO A 43 1.70 6.94 -1.76
N PHE A 44 0.51 6.92 -2.36
CA PHE A 44 -0.75 6.84 -1.62
C PHE A 44 -0.92 5.48 -0.93
N LEU A 45 -0.53 4.39 -1.61
CA LEU A 45 -0.51 3.05 -1.03
C LEU A 45 0.36 3.03 0.24
N PHE A 46 1.61 3.51 0.16
CA PHE A 46 2.54 3.50 1.28
C PHE A 46 2.10 4.42 2.43
N ALA A 47 1.53 5.59 2.12
CA ALA A 47 0.96 6.48 3.14
C ALA A 47 -0.19 5.80 3.88
N ALA A 48 -1.10 5.13 3.16
CA ALA A 48 -2.21 4.41 3.75
C ALA A 48 -1.72 3.21 4.59
N SER A 49 -0.75 2.44 4.11
CA SER A 49 -0.09 1.36 4.86
C SER A 49 0.57 1.85 6.15
N ALA A 50 1.19 3.03 6.13
CA ALA A 50 1.77 3.62 7.33
C ALA A 50 0.69 3.97 8.35
N GLY A 51 -0.42 4.58 7.91
CA GLY A 51 -1.58 4.83 8.77
C GLY A 51 -2.19 3.54 9.34
N ALA A 52 -2.32 2.51 8.50
CA ALA A 52 -2.85 1.20 8.87
C ALA A 52 -1.99 0.53 9.94
N THR A 53 -0.67 0.47 9.73
CA THR A 53 0.27 -0.15 10.67
C THR A 53 0.42 0.65 11.96
N ALA A 54 0.43 2.00 11.90
CA ALA A 54 0.43 2.85 13.10
C ALA A 54 -0.84 2.66 13.93
N GLY A 55 -2.02 2.66 13.30
CA GLY A 55 -3.28 2.37 13.96
C GLY A 55 -3.34 0.95 14.51
N GLY A 56 -2.84 -0.03 13.75
CA GLY A 56 -2.77 -1.44 14.17
C GLY A 56 -1.85 -1.65 15.38
N ALA A 57 -0.69 -1.00 15.39
CA ALA A 57 0.22 -1.00 16.54
C ALA A 57 -0.43 -0.31 17.75
N GLY A 58 -1.12 0.82 17.52
CA GLY A 58 -1.92 1.49 18.54
C GLY A 58 -2.97 0.57 19.16
N LEU A 59 -3.72 -0.18 18.36
CA LEU A 59 -4.70 -1.17 18.83
C LEU A 59 -4.06 -2.30 19.65
N ALA A 60 -2.88 -2.77 19.22
CA ALA A 60 -2.17 -3.86 19.87
C ALA A 60 -1.48 -3.43 21.17
N LEU A 61 -1.00 -2.20 21.27
CA LEU A 61 -0.16 -1.75 22.40
C LEU A 61 -0.90 -0.86 23.41
N SER A 62 -1.92 -0.12 22.97
CA SER A 62 -2.57 0.87 23.83
C SER A 62 -3.71 0.28 24.68
N PRO A 63 -4.04 0.89 25.83
CA PRO A 63 -5.18 0.51 26.65
C PRO A 63 -6.49 0.64 25.88
N VAL A 64 -7.37 -0.35 26.02
CA VAL A 64 -8.61 -0.43 25.24
C VAL A 64 -9.55 0.76 25.49
N ALA A 65 -9.47 1.38 26.66
CA ALA A 65 -10.25 2.58 27.01
C ALA A 65 -9.92 3.79 26.12
N GLU A 66 -8.69 3.87 25.60
CA GLU A 66 -8.18 5.00 24.81
C GLU A 66 -7.99 4.65 23.33
N ASN A 67 -8.33 3.43 22.91
CA ASN A 67 -8.12 2.92 21.55
C ASN A 67 -8.96 3.58 20.44
N GLY A 68 -9.80 4.56 20.76
CA GLY A 68 -10.69 5.22 19.80
C GLY A 68 -9.94 5.76 18.56
N PRO A 69 -8.92 6.62 18.74
CA PRO A 69 -8.12 7.16 17.62
C PRO A 69 -7.32 6.07 16.88
N ALA A 70 -6.70 5.14 17.59
CA ALA A 70 -5.94 4.05 16.99
C ALA A 70 -6.83 3.16 16.09
N ARG A 71 -8.07 2.90 16.53
CA ARG A 71 -9.06 2.17 15.73
C ARG A 71 -9.44 2.93 14.46
N ALA A 72 -9.68 4.23 14.57
CA ALA A 72 -10.04 5.06 13.42
C ALA A 72 -8.92 5.03 12.36
N TRP A 73 -7.66 5.21 12.78
CA TRP A 73 -6.51 5.15 11.89
C TRP A 73 -6.26 3.76 11.31
N ALA A 74 -6.42 2.69 12.10
CA ALA A 74 -6.27 1.33 11.61
C ALA A 74 -7.27 1.02 10.49
N VAL A 75 -8.54 1.40 10.69
CA VAL A 75 -9.62 1.18 9.71
C VAL A 75 -9.45 2.08 8.49
N ALA A 76 -9.23 3.38 8.69
CA ALA A 76 -9.05 4.33 7.60
C ALA A 76 -7.82 3.99 6.75
N GLY A 77 -6.71 3.63 7.39
CA GLY A 77 -5.49 3.19 6.72
C GLY A 77 -5.70 1.88 5.96
N ALA A 78 -6.31 0.86 6.57
CA ALA A 78 -6.58 -0.41 5.91
C ALA A 78 -7.51 -0.26 4.69
N LEU A 79 -8.57 0.56 4.80
CA LEU A 79 -9.46 0.86 3.68
C LEU A 79 -8.73 1.68 2.61
N GLY A 80 -7.91 2.65 3.01
CA GLY A 80 -7.08 3.46 2.11
C GLY A 80 -6.07 2.61 1.34
N GLU A 81 -5.44 1.64 1.99
CA GLU A 81 -4.48 0.71 1.38
C GLU A 81 -5.18 -0.15 0.33
N VAL A 82 -6.32 -0.76 0.67
CA VAL A 82 -7.11 -1.56 -0.27
C VAL A 82 -7.62 -0.69 -1.43
N ALA A 83 -8.10 0.53 -1.16
CA ALA A 83 -8.56 1.44 -2.20
C ALA A 83 -7.42 1.86 -3.13
N ALA A 84 -6.27 2.25 -2.60
CA ALA A 84 -5.09 2.62 -3.37
C ALA A 84 -4.60 1.44 -4.23
N SER A 85 -4.54 0.24 -3.65
CA SER A 85 -4.17 -0.99 -4.38
C SER A 85 -5.14 -1.27 -5.54
N LYS A 86 -6.45 -1.12 -5.33
CA LYS A 86 -7.44 -1.29 -6.40
C LYS A 86 -7.44 -0.18 -7.45
N VAL A 87 -7.14 1.06 -7.07
CA VAL A 87 -6.97 2.15 -8.03
C VAL A 87 -5.72 1.91 -8.87
N MET A 88 -4.62 1.49 -8.24
CA MET A 88 -3.36 1.11 -8.89
C MET A 88 -3.59 -0.02 -9.90
N GLU A 89 -4.15 -1.16 -9.48
CA GLU A 89 -4.47 -2.30 -10.37
C GLU A 89 -5.30 -1.88 -11.58
N ARG A 90 -6.27 -0.96 -11.41
CA ARG A 90 -7.12 -0.46 -12.50
C ARG A 90 -6.38 0.48 -13.45
N ARG A 91 -5.51 1.35 -12.93
CA ARG A 91 -4.77 2.33 -13.74
C ARG A 91 -3.62 1.72 -14.51
N LEU A 92 -2.94 0.71 -13.96
CA LEU A 92 -1.88 0.00 -14.67
C LEU A 92 -2.39 -0.82 -15.87
N GLY A 93 -3.69 -1.16 -15.93
CA GLY A 93 -4.28 -1.91 -17.04
C GLY A 93 -3.52 -3.22 -17.31
N ASP A 94 -3.06 -3.41 -18.55
CA ASP A 94 -2.29 -4.59 -18.96
C ASP A 94 -0.96 -4.74 -18.21
N VAL A 95 -0.34 -3.64 -17.76
CA VAL A 95 0.89 -3.67 -16.94
C VAL A 95 0.59 -4.07 -15.48
N GLY A 96 -0.69 -4.07 -15.10
CA GLY A 96 -1.18 -4.49 -13.79
C GLY A 96 -1.43 -6.00 -13.68
N GLU A 97 -1.36 -6.76 -14.77
CA GLU A 97 -1.53 -8.21 -14.78
C GLU A 97 -0.64 -8.96 -13.75
N PRO A 98 0.62 -8.56 -13.51
CA PRO A 98 1.45 -9.16 -12.46
C PRO A 98 0.86 -9.04 -11.05
N TYR A 99 0.07 -7.99 -10.77
CA TYR A 99 -0.61 -7.83 -9.47
C TYR A 99 -1.86 -8.72 -9.34
N GLN A 100 -2.42 -9.19 -10.45
CA GLN A 100 -3.64 -10.00 -10.44
C GLN A 100 -3.37 -11.51 -10.51
N THR A 101 -2.21 -11.88 -11.04
CA THR A 101 -1.84 -13.26 -11.36
C THR A 101 -0.60 -13.72 -10.57
N GLY A 102 -0.39 -15.04 -10.57
CA GLY A 102 0.79 -15.64 -9.96
C GLY A 102 0.93 -15.38 -8.45
N PRO A 103 2.17 -15.45 -7.91
CA PRO A 103 2.43 -15.30 -6.48
C PRO A 103 2.07 -13.90 -5.94
N ALA A 104 2.27 -12.84 -6.72
CA ALA A 104 1.89 -11.48 -6.31
C ALA A 104 0.38 -11.31 -6.15
N GLY A 105 -0.43 -11.89 -7.05
CA GLY A 105 -1.89 -11.88 -6.89
C GLY A 105 -2.38 -12.65 -5.66
N ILE A 106 -1.72 -13.76 -5.29
CA ILE A 106 -2.04 -14.48 -4.05
C ILE A 106 -1.73 -13.61 -2.83
N LEU A 107 -0.57 -12.95 -2.81
CA LEU A 107 -0.17 -12.05 -1.73
C LEU A 107 -1.12 -10.85 -1.61
N SER A 108 -1.48 -10.18 -2.72
CA SER A 108 -2.41 -9.04 -2.73
C SER A 108 -3.81 -9.43 -2.21
N ARG A 109 -4.32 -10.61 -2.59
CA ARG A 109 -5.60 -11.12 -2.07
C ARG A 109 -5.53 -11.43 -0.58
N ALA A 110 -4.45 -12.06 -0.13
CA ALA A 110 -4.23 -12.34 1.28
C ALA A 110 -4.08 -11.04 2.09
N ALA A 111 -3.35 -10.06 1.57
CA ALA A 111 -3.21 -8.73 2.15
C ALA A 111 -4.57 -8.04 2.31
N THR A 112 -5.36 -8.01 1.24
CA THR A 112 -6.72 -7.44 1.25
C THR A 112 -7.61 -8.14 2.28
N ALA A 113 -7.57 -9.47 2.35
CA ALA A 113 -8.36 -10.23 3.32
C ALA A 113 -7.94 -9.93 4.77
N CYS A 114 -6.63 -9.86 5.03
CA CYS A 114 -6.09 -9.49 6.34
C CYS A 114 -6.44 -8.04 6.72
N ALA A 115 -6.31 -7.09 5.80
CA ALA A 115 -6.62 -5.67 6.02
C ALA A 115 -8.11 -5.47 6.33
N LEU A 116 -9.01 -6.00 5.49
CA LEU A 116 -10.46 -5.89 5.69
C LEU A 116 -10.93 -6.68 6.92
N GLY A 117 -10.38 -7.88 7.14
CA GLY A 117 -10.68 -8.69 8.31
C GLY A 117 -10.25 -8.00 9.60
N GLY A 118 -9.02 -7.46 9.64
CA GLY A 118 -8.50 -6.69 10.76
C GLY A 118 -9.32 -5.42 11.03
N ALA A 119 -9.67 -4.68 9.99
CA ALA A 119 -10.54 -3.51 10.10
C ALA A 119 -11.92 -3.86 10.66
N ALA A 120 -12.55 -4.93 10.18
CA ALA A 120 -13.84 -5.41 10.67
C ALA A 120 -13.75 -5.85 12.15
N VAL A 121 -12.74 -6.63 12.53
CA VAL A 121 -12.54 -7.05 13.93
C VAL A 121 -12.31 -5.83 14.82
N GLY A 122 -11.53 -4.85 14.37
CA GLY A 122 -11.32 -3.59 15.07
C GLY A 122 -12.63 -2.83 15.30
N LEU A 123 -13.42 -2.63 14.25
CA LEU A 123 -14.72 -1.95 14.28
C LEU A 123 -15.71 -2.61 15.24
N PHE A 124 -15.95 -3.91 15.09
CA PHE A 124 -17.02 -4.61 15.80
C PHE A 124 -16.61 -5.15 17.16
N ARG A 125 -15.35 -5.56 17.34
CA ARG A 125 -14.87 -6.25 18.55
C ARG A 125 -13.69 -5.57 19.24
N GLY A 126 -13.18 -4.44 18.72
CA GLY A 126 -12.00 -3.74 19.26
C GLY A 126 -12.11 -3.23 20.70
N LYS A 127 -13.30 -3.28 21.32
CA LYS A 127 -13.48 -3.01 22.76
C LYS A 127 -13.01 -4.16 23.66
N ARG A 128 -12.63 -5.31 23.11
CA ARG A 128 -12.05 -6.44 23.85
C ARG A 128 -10.55 -6.51 23.59
N ARG A 129 -9.73 -6.64 24.64
CA ARG A 129 -8.25 -6.60 24.52
C ARG A 129 -7.71 -7.60 23.51
N GLY A 130 -8.13 -8.86 23.58
CA GLY A 130 -7.70 -9.89 22.63
C GLY A 130 -8.11 -9.59 21.18
N ALA A 131 -9.30 -9.04 20.97
CA ALA A 131 -9.77 -8.66 19.64
C ALA A 131 -9.05 -7.41 19.10
N ALA A 132 -8.69 -6.45 19.96
CA ALA A 132 -7.88 -5.29 19.57
C ALA A 132 -6.47 -5.72 19.12
N ILE A 133 -5.83 -6.63 19.87
CA ILE A 133 -4.52 -7.18 19.50
C ILE A 133 -4.62 -7.96 18.18
N ALA A 134 -5.62 -8.84 18.04
CA ALA A 134 -5.83 -9.61 16.82
C ALA A 134 -6.12 -8.71 15.60
N ALA A 135 -6.96 -7.67 15.77
CA ALA A 135 -7.22 -6.69 14.73
C ALA A 135 -5.94 -5.96 14.32
N GLY A 136 -5.15 -5.47 15.29
CA GLY A 136 -3.89 -4.80 15.03
C GLY A 136 -2.89 -5.69 14.30
N ALA A 137 -2.73 -6.94 14.75
CA ALA A 137 -1.87 -7.92 14.12
C ALA A 137 -2.31 -8.25 12.68
N LEU A 138 -3.61 -8.41 12.44
CA LEU A 138 -4.16 -8.66 11.09
C LEU A 138 -3.91 -7.48 10.15
N VAL A 139 -4.14 -6.24 10.59
CA VAL A 139 -3.87 -5.05 9.77
C VAL A 139 -2.38 -4.94 9.43
N ILE A 140 -1.50 -5.14 10.42
CA ILE A 140 -0.04 -5.09 10.19
C ILE A 140 0.41 -6.20 9.24
N ALA A 141 -0.10 -7.42 9.42
CA ALA A 141 0.19 -8.53 8.52
C ALA A 141 -0.31 -8.26 7.10
N GLY A 142 -1.49 -7.65 6.95
CA GLY A 142 -2.02 -7.20 5.66
C GLY A 142 -1.07 -6.24 4.94
N SER A 143 -0.66 -5.16 5.62
CA SER A 143 0.28 -4.19 5.04
C SER A 143 1.65 -4.79 4.71
N LEU A 144 2.11 -5.79 5.46
CA LEU A 144 3.35 -6.50 5.15
C LEU A 144 3.19 -7.37 3.89
N LEU A 145 2.09 -8.12 3.78
CA LEU A 145 1.79 -8.92 2.61
C LEU A 145 1.65 -8.06 1.35
N GLU A 146 1.04 -6.87 1.46
CA GLU A 146 0.91 -5.95 0.34
C GLU A 146 2.28 -5.48 -0.17
N ARG A 147 3.22 -5.19 0.74
CA ARG A 147 4.60 -4.87 0.36
C ARG A 147 5.29 -6.01 -0.38
N PHE A 148 5.10 -7.25 0.08
CA PHE A 148 5.62 -8.42 -0.65
C PHE A 148 4.92 -8.62 -2.00
N ALA A 149 3.63 -8.30 -2.12
CA ALA A 149 2.92 -8.33 -3.40
C ALA A 149 3.53 -7.34 -4.40
N VAL A 150 3.84 -6.10 -3.96
CA VAL A 150 4.55 -5.10 -4.79
C VAL A 150 5.92 -5.62 -5.23
N LEU A 151 6.71 -6.20 -4.31
CA LEU A 151 8.03 -6.73 -4.66
C LEU A 151 7.94 -7.85 -5.69
N GLU A 152 7.02 -8.79 -5.50
CA GLU A 152 6.85 -9.93 -6.38
C GLU A 152 6.24 -9.54 -7.72
N ALA A 153 5.36 -8.52 -7.77
CA ALA A 153 4.85 -7.96 -9.01
C ALA A 153 5.98 -7.31 -9.83
N GLY A 154 6.91 -6.63 -9.17
CA GLY A 154 8.13 -6.12 -9.80
C GLY A 154 8.95 -7.24 -10.44
N ARG A 155 9.23 -8.30 -9.67
CA ARG A 155 9.98 -9.48 -10.14
C ARG A 155 9.31 -10.13 -11.36
N GLN A 156 8.00 -10.36 -11.30
CA GLN A 156 7.22 -10.91 -12.41
C GLN A 156 7.26 -10.02 -13.65
N SER A 157 7.06 -8.70 -13.49
CA SER A 157 7.09 -7.77 -14.62
C SER A 157 8.48 -7.68 -15.29
N SER A 158 9.55 -7.78 -14.50
CA SER A 158 10.92 -7.73 -15.02
C SER A 158 11.32 -9.00 -15.77
N ALA A 159 10.73 -10.14 -15.40
CA ALA A 159 11.04 -11.44 -15.99
C ALA A 159 10.31 -11.69 -17.32
N ASP A 160 9.19 -11.00 -17.58
CA ASP A 160 8.37 -11.20 -18.77
C ASP A 160 8.76 -10.19 -19.88
N PRO A 161 9.27 -10.66 -21.04
CA PRO A 161 9.61 -9.82 -22.19
C PRO A 161 8.48 -8.92 -22.68
N LYS A 162 7.22 -9.26 -22.41
CA LYS A 162 6.05 -8.43 -22.71
C LYS A 162 6.15 -7.03 -22.10
N TYR A 163 6.69 -6.91 -20.89
CA TYR A 163 6.75 -5.63 -20.17
C TYR A 163 8.08 -4.89 -20.34
N VAL A 164 9.14 -5.58 -20.74
CA VAL A 164 10.47 -4.96 -20.93
C VAL A 164 10.83 -4.70 -22.40
N VAL A 165 10.50 -5.61 -23.33
CA VAL A 165 10.91 -5.50 -24.75
C VAL A 165 9.84 -4.84 -25.62
N LYS A 166 8.57 -5.18 -25.43
CA LYS A 166 7.48 -4.68 -26.30
C LYS A 166 7.39 -3.15 -26.32
N PRO A 167 7.46 -2.42 -25.19
CA PRO A 167 7.44 -0.96 -25.20
C PRO A 167 8.65 -0.35 -25.91
N GLN A 168 9.81 -1.01 -25.84
CA GLN A 168 11.02 -0.55 -26.52
C GLN A 168 10.88 -0.69 -28.04
N ARG A 169 10.31 -1.81 -28.52
CA ARG A 169 10.01 -2.04 -29.94
C ARG A 169 9.02 -1.03 -30.49
N GLU A 170 7.93 -0.75 -29.78
CA GLU A 170 6.93 0.24 -30.20
C GLU A 170 7.51 1.68 -30.27
N ARG A 171 8.50 2.00 -29.42
CA ARG A 171 9.22 3.29 -29.50
C ARG A 171 10.12 3.35 -30.74
N LEU A 172 10.83 2.27 -31.07
CA LEU A 172 11.66 2.18 -32.28
C LEU A 172 10.82 2.29 -33.55
N GLU A 173 9.71 1.55 -33.63
CA GLU A 173 8.79 1.60 -34.77
C GLU A 173 8.22 3.00 -34.96
N ARG A 174 7.85 3.71 -33.89
CA ARG A 174 7.42 5.12 -33.97
C ARG A 174 8.53 6.07 -34.43
N ALA A 175 9.77 5.88 -33.97
CA ALA A 175 10.88 6.72 -34.41
C ALA A 175 11.18 6.53 -35.90
N GLN A 176 11.14 5.28 -36.39
CA GLN A 176 11.33 4.94 -37.80
C GLN A 176 10.24 5.51 -38.71
N LEU A 177 9.01 5.71 -38.20
CA LEU A 177 7.92 6.32 -38.96
C LEU A 177 8.04 7.86 -39.07
N VAL A 178 8.84 8.51 -38.21
CA VAL A 178 9.02 9.97 -38.17
C VAL A 178 10.26 10.43 -38.97
N GLU A 179 11.18 9.51 -39.26
CA GLU A 179 12.36 9.75 -40.11
C GLU A 179 12.14 9.07 -41.49
N PRO A 180 11.31 9.64 -42.39
CA PRO A 180 11.33 9.20 -43.78
C PRO A 180 12.63 9.67 -44.42
N GLU A 181 13.39 8.72 -44.98
CA GLU A 181 14.58 9.01 -45.79
C GLU A 181 14.33 10.02 -46.92
#